data_AF-A0A1H5CXV3-F1
#
_entry.id   AF-A0A1H5CXV3-F1
#
_cell.length_a   1.000
_cell.length_b   1.000
_cell.length_c   1.000
_cell.angle_alpha   90.00
_cell.angle_beta   90.00
_cell.angle_gamma   90.00
#
_symmetry.space_group_name_H-M   'P 1'
#
loop_
_entity.id
_entity.type
_entity.pdbx_description
1 polymer ?
#
loop_
_entity_poly.entity_id
_entity_poly.type
_entity_poly.pdbx_seq_one_letter_code
_entity_poly.pdbx_strand_id
1 'polypeptide(L)'
;MDPKKAGYGVVGLALQPGQSINDIVTAPGKALTGDVNGRPAVQERDALGGTGSCDVSMEVKPKSRATVLVTLQTASTEEACQTANDVSTKVEPLLPANG
;
A
#
# COMPACT_ATOMS: atom_id res chain seq x y z
N MET A 1 15.81 3.63 -30.13
CA MET A 1 15.34 3.21 -28.78
C MET A 1 14.84 4.47 -28.07
N ASP A 2 13.56 4.51 -27.68
CA ASP A 2 12.97 5.68 -27.01
C ASP A 2 13.43 5.76 -25.54
N PRO A 3 14.12 6.84 -25.11
CA PRO A 3 14.67 6.97 -23.75
C PRO A 3 13.60 7.15 -22.66
N LYS A 4 12.30 7.19 -23.02
CA LYS A 4 11.18 7.40 -22.07
C LYS A 4 10.77 6.17 -21.26
N LYS A 5 11.52 5.07 -21.35
CA LYS A 5 11.20 3.79 -20.68
C LYS A 5 12.28 3.35 -19.68
N ALA A 6 12.93 4.33 -19.04
CA ALA A 6 13.85 4.13 -17.93
C ALA A 6 13.18 4.26 -16.53
N GLY A 7 11.84 4.23 -16.46
CA GLY A 7 11.08 4.58 -15.25
C GLY A 7 9.76 3.81 -15.13
N TYR A 8 9.82 2.48 -15.15
CA TYR A 8 8.65 1.65 -14.91
C TYR A 8 8.41 1.50 -13.40
N GLY A 9 7.24 1.93 -12.95
CA GLY A 9 6.70 1.64 -11.63
C GLY A 9 5.35 0.97 -11.76
N VAL A 10 4.95 0.21 -10.75
CA VAL A 10 3.64 -0.41 -10.64
C VAL A 10 2.91 0.25 -9.48
N VAL A 11 1.67 0.66 -9.73
CA VAL A 11 0.68 0.96 -8.68
C VAL A 11 -0.45 -0.04 -8.87
N GLY A 12 -0.69 -0.86 -7.87
CA GLY A 12 -1.76 -1.86 -7.83
C GLY A 12 -2.77 -1.55 -6.73
N LEU A 13 -4.01 -1.98 -6.94
CA LEU A 13 -5.04 -2.02 -5.90
C LEU A 13 -5.57 -3.45 -5.82
N ALA A 14 -5.45 -4.07 -4.65
CA ALA A 14 -6.00 -5.38 -4.36
C ALA A 14 -7.14 -5.24 -3.35
N LEU A 15 -8.31 -5.81 -3.66
CA LEU A 15 -9.44 -5.94 -2.74
C LEU A 15 -9.54 -7.39 -2.29
N GLN A 16 -9.37 -7.63 -0.99
CA GLN A 16 -9.16 -8.99 -0.48
C GLN A 16 -10.09 -9.27 0.70
N PRO A 17 -11.07 -10.19 0.55
CA PRO A 17 -11.84 -10.71 1.67
C PRO A 17 -11.06 -11.79 2.42
N GLY A 18 -11.43 -12.03 3.68
CA GLY A 18 -10.89 -13.09 4.53
C GLY A 18 -9.54 -12.79 5.19
N GLN A 19 -8.97 -11.60 4.97
CA GLN A 19 -7.66 -11.20 5.51
C GLN A 19 -7.74 -9.82 6.18
N SER A 20 -7.17 -9.70 7.37
CA SER A 20 -7.04 -8.44 8.11
C SER A 20 -5.83 -7.63 7.64
N ILE A 21 -5.75 -6.36 8.05
CA ILE A 21 -4.58 -5.50 7.77
C ILE A 21 -3.30 -5.97 8.48
N ASN A 22 -3.42 -6.79 9.53
CA ASN A 22 -2.26 -7.29 10.31
C ASN A 22 -1.74 -8.63 9.80
N ASP A 23 -2.53 -9.37 9.02
CA ASP A 23 -2.20 -10.74 8.60
C ASP A 23 -1.05 -10.80 7.58
N ILE A 24 -0.66 -9.67 6.99
CA ILE A 24 0.34 -9.63 5.89
C ILE A 24 1.56 -8.80 6.18
N VAL A 25 1.76 -8.37 7.42
CA VAL A 25 3.03 -7.76 7.78
C VAL A 25 4.12 -8.82 7.64
N THR A 26 4.80 -8.82 6.50
CA THR A 26 5.87 -9.77 6.15
C THR A 26 7.17 -9.39 6.84
N ALA A 27 7.34 -8.11 7.18
CA ALA A 27 8.45 -7.58 7.94
C ALA A 27 7.95 -6.71 9.12
N PRO A 28 7.75 -7.27 10.33
CA PRO A 28 7.22 -6.55 11.49
C PRO A 28 7.97 -5.28 11.86
N GLY A 29 9.30 -5.24 11.67
CA GLY A 29 10.13 -4.05 11.93
C GLY A 29 10.02 -2.95 10.86
N LYS A 30 9.26 -3.17 9.80
CA LYS A 30 9.07 -2.24 8.66
C LYS A 30 7.61 -1.83 8.47
N ALA A 31 6.72 -2.33 9.33
CA ALA A 31 5.32 -1.95 9.33
C ALA A 31 5.08 -0.77 10.29
N LEU A 32 4.26 0.18 9.82
CA LEU A 32 3.79 1.33 10.58
C LEU A 32 2.27 1.27 10.62
N THR A 33 1.71 1.09 11.81
CA THR A 33 0.26 1.14 12.03
C THR A 33 -0.21 2.58 12.17
N GLY A 34 -1.38 2.90 11.63
CA GLY A 34 -2.01 4.21 11.72
C GLY A 34 -3.40 4.20 11.08
N ASP A 35 -3.72 5.29 10.40
CA ASP A 35 -4.96 5.42 9.64
C ASP A 35 -4.75 6.19 8.33
N VAL A 36 -5.65 5.98 7.38
CA VAL A 36 -5.83 6.79 6.18
C VAL A 36 -7.21 7.42 6.29
N ASN A 37 -7.30 8.75 6.41
CA ASN A 37 -8.56 9.48 6.61
C ASN A 37 -9.43 8.92 7.75
N GLY A 38 -8.84 8.45 8.86
CA GLY A 38 -9.56 7.82 9.97
C GLY A 38 -9.92 6.35 9.77
N ARG A 39 -9.60 5.74 8.61
CA ARG A 39 -9.74 4.30 8.38
C ARG A 39 -8.48 3.56 8.85
N PRO A 40 -8.59 2.56 9.75
CA PRO A 40 -7.44 1.80 10.23
C PRO A 40 -6.59 1.26 9.08
N ALA A 41 -5.28 1.49 9.15
CA ALA A 41 -4.36 1.12 8.10
C ALA A 41 -2.99 0.68 8.63
N VAL A 42 -2.29 -0.11 7.80
CA VAL A 42 -0.90 -0.50 8.01
C VAL A 42 -0.13 -0.19 6.75
N GLN A 43 0.96 0.58 6.88
CA GLN A 43 1.94 0.79 5.83
C GLN A 43 3.12 -0.16 6.05
N GLU A 44 3.49 -0.93 5.04
CA GLU A 44 4.67 -1.79 5.05
C GLU A 44 5.73 -1.27 4.07
N ARG A 45 6.91 -0.93 4.60
CA ARG A 45 8.07 -0.50 3.82
C ARG A 45 8.86 -1.70 3.30
N ASP A 46 9.46 -1.55 2.13
CA ASP A 46 10.21 -2.62 1.45
C ASP A 46 9.38 -3.92 1.34
N ALA A 47 8.11 -3.77 0.97
CA ALA A 47 7.17 -4.88 0.84
C ALA A 47 7.76 -6.00 -0.03
N LEU A 48 7.48 -7.25 0.35
CA LEU A 48 8.05 -8.45 -0.28
C LEU A 48 9.60 -8.47 -0.34
N GLY A 49 10.27 -7.67 0.50
CA GLY A 49 11.72 -7.58 0.58
C GLY A 49 12.39 -6.73 -0.50
N GLY A 50 11.62 -6.03 -1.35
CA GLY A 50 12.15 -5.21 -2.43
C GLY A 50 12.36 -3.75 -2.03
N THR A 51 13.59 -3.23 -2.11
CA THR A 51 13.83 -1.78 -2.00
C THR A 51 13.08 -1.03 -3.11
N GLY A 52 12.54 0.15 -2.80
CA GLY A 52 11.72 0.90 -3.75
C GLY A 52 10.26 0.45 -3.80
N SER A 53 9.79 -0.29 -2.79
CA SER A 53 8.40 -0.73 -2.70
C SER A 53 7.76 -0.36 -1.37
N CYS A 54 6.44 -0.15 -1.40
CA CYS A 54 5.65 0.15 -0.22
C CYS A 54 4.20 -0.26 -0.44
N ASP A 55 3.62 -0.92 0.56
CA ASP A 55 2.23 -1.33 0.55
C ASP A 55 1.47 -0.57 1.65
N VAL A 56 0.25 -0.14 1.36
CA VAL A 56 -0.67 0.45 2.35
C VAL A 56 -1.96 -0.37 2.34
N SER A 57 -2.22 -1.04 3.46
CA SER A 57 -3.41 -1.86 3.66
C SER A 57 -4.40 -1.15 4.56
N MET A 58 -5.60 -0.89 4.05
CA MET A 58 -6.71 -0.25 4.75
C MET A 58 -7.80 -1.26 5.09
N GLU A 59 -8.32 -1.20 6.31
CA GLU A 59 -9.44 -2.05 6.72
C GLU A 59 -10.73 -1.60 6.03
N VAL A 60 -11.42 -2.53 5.37
CA VAL A 60 -12.74 -2.28 4.75
C VAL A 60 -13.86 -2.68 5.70
N LYS A 61 -13.70 -3.86 6.32
CA LYS A 61 -14.53 -4.42 7.39
C LYS A 61 -13.69 -5.48 8.10
N PRO A 62 -14.12 -6.05 9.25
CA PRO A 62 -13.36 -7.10 9.91
C PRO A 62 -12.99 -8.23 8.93
N LYS A 63 -11.69 -8.55 8.85
CA LYS A 63 -11.12 -9.54 7.90
C LYS A 63 -11.40 -9.23 6.43
N SER A 64 -11.42 -7.96 6.03
CA SER A 64 -11.40 -7.57 4.62
C SER A 64 -10.59 -6.29 4.47
N ARG A 65 -9.75 -6.21 3.45
CA ARG A 65 -8.89 -5.05 3.24
C ARG A 65 -8.81 -4.62 1.78
N ALA A 66 -8.44 -3.36 1.60
CA ALA A 66 -7.95 -2.82 0.36
C ALA A 66 -6.46 -2.53 0.53
N THR A 67 -5.63 -3.07 -0.35
CA THR A 67 -4.18 -2.84 -0.33
C THR A 67 -3.77 -2.09 -1.58
N VAL A 68 -3.16 -0.92 -1.40
CA VAL A 68 -2.43 -0.23 -2.46
C VAL A 68 -0.99 -0.73 -2.43
N LEU A 69 -0.52 -1.24 -3.57
CA LEU A 69 0.83 -1.78 -3.72
C LEU A 69 1.61 -0.88 -4.66
N VAL A 70 2.77 -0.39 -4.21
CA VAL A 70 3.64 0.44 -5.05
C VAL A 70 5.01 -0.20 -5.15
N THR A 71 5.52 -0.35 -6.37
CA THR A 71 6.90 -0.76 -6.64
C THR A 71 7.48 0.14 -7.71
N LEU A 72 8.58 0.81 -7.40
CA LEU A 72 9.27 1.72 -8.30
C LEU A 72 10.66 1.15 -8.60
N GLN A 73 11.02 1.02 -9.89
CA GLN A 73 12.30 0.41 -10.26
C GLN A 73 13.54 1.27 -9.95
N THR A 74 13.38 2.59 -9.95
CA THR A 74 14.51 3.54 -9.84
C THR A 74 14.37 4.53 -8.69
N ALA A 75 13.32 4.42 -7.88
CA ALA A 75 13.02 5.35 -6.80
C ALA A 75 13.21 4.69 -5.43
N SER A 76 13.32 5.52 -4.40
CA SER A 76 13.48 5.08 -3.02
C SER A 76 12.19 4.48 -2.45
N THR A 77 12.33 3.69 -1.38
CA THR A 77 11.19 3.20 -0.59
C THR A 77 10.36 4.34 0.00
N GLU A 78 10.99 5.48 0.30
CA GLU A 78 10.28 6.65 0.81
C GLU A 78 9.37 7.26 -0.25
N GLU A 79 9.84 7.41 -1.49
CA GLU A 79 9.03 7.86 -2.62
C GLU A 79 7.90 6.86 -2.95
N ALA A 80 8.18 5.56 -2.84
CA ALA A 80 7.16 4.52 -3.00
C ALA A 80 6.07 4.65 -1.93
N CYS A 81 6.44 4.89 -0.67
CA CYS A 81 5.47 5.09 0.41
C CYS A 81 4.68 6.39 0.26
N GLN A 82 5.31 7.49 -0.15
CA GLN A 82 4.58 8.72 -0.44
C GLN A 82 3.52 8.47 -1.52
N THR A 83 3.90 7.80 -2.60
CA THR A 83 2.98 7.42 -3.69
C THR A 83 1.85 6.50 -3.19
N ALA A 84 2.18 5.50 -2.36
CA ALA A 84 1.20 4.57 -1.80
C ALA A 84 0.18 5.28 -0.90
N ASN A 85 0.63 6.23 -0.07
CA ASN A 85 -0.25 7.05 0.77
C ASN A 85 -1.14 7.97 -0.08
N ASP A 86 -0.57 8.68 -1.06
CA ASP A 86 -1.35 9.58 -1.93
C ASP A 86 -2.47 8.85 -2.70
N VAL A 87 -2.17 7.63 -3.16
CA VAL A 87 -3.17 6.77 -3.81
C VAL A 87 -4.17 6.25 -2.79
N SER A 88 -3.73 5.81 -1.61
CA SER A 88 -4.61 5.32 -0.55
C SER A 88 -5.60 6.38 -0.07
N THR A 89 -5.17 7.62 0.12
CA THR A 89 -6.05 8.75 0.49
C THR A 89 -7.16 8.98 -0.55
N LYS A 90 -6.92 8.69 -1.83
CA LYS A 90 -7.91 8.79 -2.91
C LYS A 90 -8.80 7.56 -3.01
N VAL A 91 -8.27 6.38 -2.69
CA VAL A 91 -9.01 5.10 -2.70
C VAL A 91 -9.95 5.01 -1.49
N GLU A 92 -9.50 5.43 -0.32
CA GLU A 92 -10.24 5.36 0.95
C GLU A 92 -11.71 5.79 0.84
N PRO A 93 -12.06 6.98 0.29
CA PRO A 93 -13.45 7.41 0.21
C PRO A 93 -14.30 6.63 -0.81
N LEU A 94 -13.67 5.81 -1.66
CA LEU A 94 -14.35 4.94 -2.63
C LEU A 94 -14.64 3.55 -2.06
N LEU A 95 -14.03 3.22 -0.92
CA LEU A 95 -14.30 1.96 -0.22
C LEU A 95 -15.69 2.03 0.43
N PRO A 96 -16.34 0.89 0.64
CA PRO A 96 -17.53 0.83 1.49
C PRO A 96 -17.26 1.52 2.84
N ALA A 97 -18.27 2.25 3.34
CA ALA A 97 -18.21 2.81 4.68
C ALA A 97 -17.87 1.71 5.69
N ASN A 98 -17.10 2.07 6.72
CA ASN A 98 -16.85 1.17 7.84
C ASN A 98 -18.22 0.74 8.40
N GLY A 99 -18.48 -0.56 8.34
CA GLY A 99 -19.73 -1.16 8.83
C GLY A 99 -19.87 -1.05 10.33
#